data_AF-A0A4Q2LMV8-F1
#
_entry.id   AF-A0A4Q2LMV8-F1
#
_cell.length_a   1.000
_cell.length_b   1.000
_cell.length_c   1.000
_cell.angle_alpha   90.00
_cell.angle_beta   90.00
_cell.angle_gamma   90.00
#
_symmetry.space_group_name_H-M   'P 1'
#
loop_
_entity.id
_entity.type
_entity.pdbx_description
1 polymer ?
#
loop_
_entity_poly.entity_id
_entity_poly.type
_entity_poly.pdbx_seq_one_letter_code
_entity_poly.pdbx_strand_id
1 'polypeptide(L)'
;MSIIDVRLNPNDMGSGNVLSNGNLTVTNTSSTAIRATPGRVSGKWYWEAKLISLSGQVLIGIANKQMPLSSANLGDVNQRTYYGSDGTRRPENTPYGTRWTTGDVLGIALNLDNDTLEFYKNGVSMGVSHTNIKELGEVYPVLRGVNSATNTVTFNFGASPFEYTIPNKYYSYDGRQDGWYYKFLISSEDKNIHSIKPEIKFEETAIPNMTSDTSPSGRVLASSINSVSTDAWQAFSATGQWMSSVAGYPHYLGYEFTEKKRIYGYSMKFNSTSRPVDWTFEGSTDGTNYTVLDTRKNQTTNNSTDFFYINDDVENFRIYRINITSGTHSSQVSIQLLKMFEYIPSELVKLESASENNFISYGLNKDQTINMSQKMFNRNYIVENGDSLSSGKVFKQAIDTVKTPIRNVTIETNR
;
A
#
# COMPACT_ATOMS: atom_id res chain seq x y z
N MET A 1 0.03 -12.22 -1.14
CA MET A 1 -0.92 -13.12 -1.82
C MET A 1 -0.22 -13.59 -3.08
N SER A 2 -0.11 -14.90 -3.32
CA SER A 2 0.55 -15.39 -4.54
C SER A 2 -0.35 -15.17 -5.74
N ILE A 3 0.23 -14.72 -6.86
CA ILE A 3 -0.46 -14.69 -8.14
C ILE A 3 -0.64 -16.13 -8.60
N ILE A 4 -1.83 -16.44 -9.10
CA ILE A 4 -2.21 -17.79 -9.51
C ILE A 4 -2.78 -17.77 -10.93
N ASP A 5 -2.57 -18.82 -11.69
CA ASP A 5 -3.15 -18.89 -13.02
C ASP A 5 -4.65 -19.23 -12.95
N VAL A 6 -5.52 -18.29 -13.32
CA VAL A 6 -6.98 -18.48 -13.29
C VAL A 6 -7.50 -18.66 -14.70
N ARG A 7 -8.24 -19.76 -14.93
CA ARG A 7 -8.83 -20.10 -16.23
C ARG A 7 -10.22 -20.71 -16.07
N LEU A 8 -11.01 -20.73 -17.14
CA LEU A 8 -12.19 -21.58 -17.25
C LEU A 8 -11.74 -23.04 -17.17
N ASN A 9 -12.43 -23.85 -16.36
CA ASN A 9 -11.97 -25.20 -16.05
C ASN A 9 -12.58 -26.21 -17.03
N PRO A 10 -11.79 -26.84 -17.92
CA PRO A 10 -12.30 -27.85 -18.86
C PRO A 10 -12.85 -29.11 -18.16
N ASN A 11 -12.49 -29.33 -16.90
CA ASN A 11 -12.98 -30.44 -16.08
C ASN A 11 -14.21 -30.07 -15.24
N ASP A 12 -14.68 -28.82 -15.28
CA ASP A 12 -15.82 -28.32 -14.51
C ASP A 12 -16.76 -27.49 -15.41
N MET A 13 -17.25 -28.15 -16.46
CA MET A 13 -18.17 -27.59 -17.45
C MET A 13 -19.22 -28.62 -17.89
N GLY A 14 -20.42 -28.15 -18.22
CA GLY A 14 -21.44 -28.98 -18.89
C GLY A 14 -21.18 -29.12 -20.39
N SER A 15 -21.87 -30.05 -21.04
CA SER A 15 -21.74 -30.27 -22.49
C SER A 15 -22.13 -29.02 -23.29
N GLY A 16 -21.51 -28.81 -24.46
CA GLY A 16 -21.77 -27.65 -25.32
C GLY A 16 -21.04 -26.35 -24.93
N ASN A 17 -20.13 -26.40 -23.94
CA ASN A 17 -19.13 -25.36 -23.72
C ASN A 17 -17.86 -25.75 -24.47
N VAL A 18 -17.39 -24.89 -25.37
CA VAL A 18 -16.13 -25.07 -26.11
C VAL A 18 -15.18 -23.95 -25.71
N LEU A 19 -13.99 -24.33 -25.22
CA LEU A 19 -12.99 -23.38 -24.74
C LEU A 19 -11.95 -23.07 -25.82
N SER A 20 -11.50 -21.82 -25.84
CA SER A 20 -10.44 -21.33 -26.72
C SER A 20 -9.64 -20.22 -26.01
N ASN A 21 -8.65 -19.64 -26.71
CA ASN A 21 -7.81 -18.57 -26.17
C ASN A 21 -7.16 -18.92 -24.82
N GLY A 22 -6.54 -20.10 -24.74
CA GLY A 22 -5.93 -20.59 -23.50
C GLY A 22 -6.92 -20.77 -22.35
N ASN A 23 -8.17 -21.18 -22.65
CA ASN A 23 -9.28 -21.34 -21.69
C ASN A 23 -9.74 -20.02 -21.04
N LEU A 24 -9.65 -18.91 -21.76
CA LEU A 24 -10.22 -17.62 -21.36
C LEU A 24 -11.50 -17.29 -22.13
N THR A 25 -11.75 -17.94 -23.27
CA THR A 25 -12.95 -17.72 -24.08
C THR A 25 -13.79 -18.99 -24.09
N VAL A 26 -15.09 -18.85 -23.85
CA VAL A 26 -16.07 -19.94 -24.00
C VAL A 26 -17.09 -19.58 -25.08
N THR A 27 -17.27 -20.50 -26.02
CA THR A 27 -18.45 -20.55 -26.89
C THR A 27 -19.40 -21.59 -26.32
N ASN A 28 -20.54 -21.13 -25.81
CA ASN A 28 -21.59 -21.98 -25.27
C ASN A 28 -22.72 -22.14 -26.31
N THR A 29 -23.20 -23.36 -26.52
CA THR A 29 -24.28 -23.69 -27.47
C THR A 29 -25.43 -24.47 -26.83
N SER A 30 -25.54 -24.46 -25.51
CA SER A 30 -26.43 -25.35 -24.75
C SER A 30 -26.87 -24.70 -23.45
N SER A 31 -27.94 -25.21 -22.83
CA SER A 31 -28.41 -24.70 -21.53
C SER A 31 -27.59 -25.24 -20.35
N THR A 32 -26.26 -25.12 -20.43
CA THR A 32 -25.29 -25.62 -19.44
C THR A 32 -24.39 -24.50 -18.93
N ALA A 33 -23.67 -24.78 -17.85
CA ALA A 33 -22.77 -23.85 -17.19
C ALA A 33 -21.31 -24.32 -17.20
N ILE A 34 -20.41 -23.37 -16.95
CA ILE A 34 -18.98 -23.58 -16.77
C ILE A 34 -18.47 -22.71 -15.63
N ARG A 35 -17.57 -23.25 -14.80
CA ARG A 35 -16.88 -22.50 -13.74
C ARG A 35 -15.41 -22.28 -14.07
N ALA A 36 -14.87 -21.17 -13.60
CA ALA A 36 -13.42 -20.96 -13.54
C ALA A 36 -12.82 -21.62 -12.29
N THR A 37 -11.49 -21.71 -12.22
CA THR A 37 -10.76 -22.28 -11.07
C THR A 37 -9.52 -21.43 -10.74
N PRO A 38 -9.13 -21.31 -9.44
CA PRO A 38 -9.79 -21.85 -8.25
C PRO A 38 -10.93 -20.97 -7.74
N GLY A 39 -11.66 -21.46 -6.73
CA GLY A 39 -12.67 -20.69 -6.01
C GLY A 39 -12.05 -19.78 -4.95
N ARG A 40 -12.89 -18.93 -4.35
CA ARG A 40 -12.50 -17.99 -3.28
C ARG A 40 -13.43 -18.12 -2.07
N VAL A 41 -12.86 -17.92 -0.88
CA VAL A 41 -13.56 -17.96 0.42
C VAL A 41 -13.46 -16.66 1.23
N SER A 42 -12.55 -15.75 0.88
CA SER A 42 -12.33 -14.47 1.54
C SER A 42 -11.71 -13.44 0.58
N GLY A 43 -11.72 -12.15 0.92
CA GLY A 43 -11.09 -11.08 0.15
C GLY A 43 -12.00 -10.37 -0.86
N LYS A 44 -11.40 -9.42 -1.59
CA LYS A 44 -12.06 -8.58 -2.60
C LYS A 44 -11.46 -8.83 -3.96
N TRP A 45 -12.27 -9.33 -4.88
CA TRP A 45 -11.84 -9.86 -6.17
C TRP A 45 -12.62 -9.24 -7.33
N TYR A 46 -11.94 -9.07 -8.46
CA TYR A 46 -12.52 -8.48 -9.65
C TYR A 46 -12.08 -9.21 -10.91
N TRP A 47 -13.00 -9.38 -11.85
CA TRP A 47 -12.69 -9.83 -13.21
C TRP A 47 -13.63 -9.17 -14.21
N GLU A 48 -13.25 -9.19 -15.47
CA GLU A 48 -14.07 -8.74 -16.58
C GLU A 48 -14.52 -9.89 -17.46
N ALA A 49 -15.67 -9.71 -18.10
CA ALA A 49 -16.18 -10.58 -19.13
C ALA A 49 -16.74 -9.77 -20.29
N LYS A 50 -16.17 -9.96 -21.48
CA LYS A 50 -16.58 -9.30 -22.72
C LYS A 50 -17.51 -10.20 -23.53
N LEU A 51 -18.68 -9.69 -23.89
CA LEU A 51 -19.64 -10.40 -24.73
C LEU A 51 -19.26 -10.25 -26.20
N ILE A 52 -18.77 -11.34 -26.80
CA ILE A 52 -18.30 -11.36 -28.18
C ILE A 52 -19.45 -11.62 -29.15
N SER A 53 -20.35 -12.53 -28.79
CA SER A 53 -21.56 -12.81 -29.57
C SER A 53 -22.68 -13.28 -28.67
N LEU A 54 -23.90 -12.85 -28.95
CA LEU A 54 -25.10 -13.26 -28.22
C LEU A 54 -26.22 -13.60 -29.21
N SER A 55 -26.49 -14.89 -29.40
CA SER A 55 -27.67 -15.35 -30.17
C SER A 55 -28.80 -15.84 -29.26
N GLY A 56 -28.52 -16.11 -27.98
CA GLY A 56 -29.54 -16.40 -26.98
C GLY A 56 -29.35 -15.53 -25.75
N GLN A 57 -29.13 -16.20 -24.63
CA GLN A 57 -29.25 -15.62 -23.31
C GLN A 57 -28.17 -16.24 -22.41
N VAL A 58 -27.58 -15.42 -21.55
CA VAL A 58 -26.48 -15.84 -20.68
C VAL A 58 -26.67 -15.30 -19.27
N LEU A 59 -26.29 -16.10 -18.29
CA LEU A 59 -26.07 -15.66 -16.92
C LEU A 59 -24.57 -15.62 -16.64
N ILE A 60 -24.17 -14.65 -15.84
CA ILE A 60 -22.79 -14.51 -15.39
C ILE A 60 -22.74 -14.03 -13.95
N GLY A 61 -21.75 -14.49 -13.19
CA GLY A 61 -21.58 -14.09 -11.80
C GLY A 61 -20.77 -15.13 -11.06
N ILE A 62 -21.30 -15.60 -9.93
CA ILE A 62 -20.67 -16.64 -9.11
C ILE A 62 -21.60 -17.83 -8.85
N ALA A 63 -21.02 -19.00 -8.62
CA ALA A 63 -21.71 -20.17 -8.11
C ALA A 63 -20.79 -20.99 -7.18
N ASN A 64 -21.38 -21.79 -6.30
CA ASN A 64 -20.62 -22.80 -5.56
C ASN A 64 -20.52 -24.12 -6.36
N LYS A 65 -19.84 -25.13 -5.79
CA LYS A 65 -19.71 -26.46 -6.39
C LYS A 65 -21.01 -27.26 -6.45
N GLN A 66 -22.02 -26.93 -5.65
CA GLN A 66 -23.29 -27.65 -5.61
C GLN A 66 -24.21 -27.29 -6.79
N MET A 67 -24.00 -26.15 -7.46
CA MET A 67 -24.76 -25.80 -8.65
C MET A 67 -24.51 -26.84 -9.77
N PRO A 68 -25.54 -27.54 -10.27
CA PRO A 68 -25.39 -28.55 -11.30
C PRO A 68 -25.13 -27.91 -12.67
N LEU A 69 -24.03 -28.31 -13.33
CA LEU A 69 -23.61 -27.66 -14.58
C LEU A 69 -24.46 -28.02 -15.81
N SER A 70 -25.12 -29.18 -15.79
CA SER A 70 -25.90 -29.68 -16.94
C SER A 70 -27.40 -29.40 -16.84
N SER A 71 -27.89 -28.99 -15.67
CA SER A 71 -29.33 -28.93 -15.38
C SER A 71 -29.75 -27.79 -14.44
N ALA A 72 -28.84 -26.90 -14.02
CA ALA A 72 -29.20 -25.74 -13.22
C ALA A 72 -30.31 -24.93 -13.89
N ASN A 73 -31.25 -24.44 -13.09
CA ASN A 73 -32.33 -23.57 -13.55
C ASN A 73 -32.09 -22.11 -13.11
N LEU A 74 -32.95 -21.19 -13.55
CA LEU A 74 -32.79 -19.75 -13.26
C LEU A 74 -32.97 -19.39 -11.78
N GLY A 75 -33.64 -20.24 -10.99
CA GLY A 75 -33.88 -20.07 -9.57
C GLY A 75 -32.98 -20.93 -8.68
N ASP A 76 -31.90 -21.51 -9.23
CA ASP A 76 -30.98 -22.33 -8.43
C ASP A 76 -30.31 -21.49 -7.35
N VAL A 77 -30.51 -21.86 -6.09
CA VAL A 77 -30.01 -21.15 -4.90
C VAL A 77 -28.49 -21.23 -4.75
N ASN A 78 -27.81 -22.02 -5.57
CA ASN A 78 -26.35 -22.18 -5.55
C ASN A 78 -25.61 -21.18 -6.47
N GLN A 79 -26.32 -20.19 -7.02
CA GLN A 79 -25.77 -19.14 -7.88
C GLN A 79 -26.11 -17.75 -7.33
N ARG A 80 -25.29 -16.74 -7.65
CA ARG A 80 -25.59 -15.30 -7.57
C ARG A 80 -25.16 -14.74 -8.91
N THR A 81 -26.11 -14.55 -9.81
CA THR A 81 -25.82 -14.23 -11.21
C THR A 81 -26.65 -13.07 -11.72
N TYR A 82 -26.08 -12.35 -12.67
CA TYR A 82 -26.73 -11.33 -13.45
C TYR A 82 -27.18 -11.95 -14.78
N TYR A 83 -28.44 -11.74 -15.14
CA TYR A 83 -29.03 -12.28 -16.36
C TYR A 83 -28.95 -11.26 -17.49
N GLY A 84 -28.08 -11.53 -18.46
CA GLY A 84 -27.75 -10.59 -19.52
C GLY A 84 -28.92 -10.18 -20.42
N SER A 85 -29.99 -10.97 -20.48
CA SER A 85 -31.12 -10.76 -21.39
C SER A 85 -31.99 -9.56 -21.02
N ASP A 86 -32.21 -9.38 -19.72
CA ASP A 86 -33.16 -8.38 -19.17
C ASP A 86 -32.59 -7.57 -18.01
N GLY A 87 -31.35 -7.86 -17.59
CA GLY A 87 -30.67 -7.15 -16.51
C GLY A 87 -31.10 -7.57 -15.11
N THR A 88 -31.94 -8.61 -14.96
CA THR A 88 -32.36 -9.09 -13.64
C THR A 88 -31.25 -9.83 -12.90
N ARG A 89 -31.27 -9.79 -11.57
CA ARG A 89 -30.43 -10.65 -10.74
C ARG A 89 -31.14 -11.98 -10.44
N ARG A 90 -30.36 -13.04 -10.31
CA ARG A 90 -30.79 -14.42 -10.05
C ARG A 90 -30.09 -14.95 -8.79
N PRO A 91 -30.77 -15.79 -7.98
CA PRO A 91 -32.03 -16.50 -8.27
C PRO A 91 -33.33 -15.70 -8.05
N GLU A 92 -33.25 -14.49 -7.49
CA GLU A 92 -34.41 -13.72 -7.01
C GLU A 92 -35.35 -13.20 -8.11
N ASN A 93 -34.91 -13.19 -9.38
CA ASN A 93 -35.66 -12.66 -10.51
C ASN A 93 -36.13 -11.22 -10.28
N THR A 94 -35.24 -10.37 -9.77
CA THR A 94 -35.54 -8.97 -9.42
C THR A 94 -34.84 -8.03 -10.40
N PRO A 95 -35.46 -6.91 -10.82
CA PRO A 95 -34.78 -5.87 -11.58
C PRO A 95 -33.52 -5.38 -10.86
N TYR A 96 -32.44 -5.17 -11.61
CA TYR A 96 -31.16 -4.75 -11.02
C TYR A 96 -30.36 -3.87 -11.98
N GLY A 97 -29.98 -4.39 -13.14
CA GLY A 97 -29.18 -3.70 -14.14
C GLY A 97 -29.92 -3.50 -15.46
N THR A 98 -29.15 -3.09 -16.48
CA THR A 98 -29.62 -2.97 -17.87
C THR A 98 -29.14 -4.16 -18.69
N ARG A 99 -29.76 -4.49 -19.82
CA ARG A 99 -29.40 -5.61 -20.70
C ARG A 99 -27.91 -5.62 -21.13
N TRP A 100 -27.30 -6.81 -21.18
CA TRP A 100 -25.93 -7.05 -21.68
C TRP A 100 -25.96 -7.41 -23.16
N THR A 101 -25.24 -6.64 -23.98
CA THR A 101 -25.28 -6.74 -25.45
C THR A 101 -23.88 -6.93 -26.04
N THR A 102 -23.80 -7.44 -27.26
CA THR A 102 -22.53 -7.69 -27.95
C THR A 102 -21.63 -6.46 -27.93
N GLY A 103 -20.38 -6.64 -27.52
CA GLY A 103 -19.37 -5.59 -27.36
C GLY A 103 -19.24 -5.07 -25.92
N ASP A 104 -20.29 -5.17 -25.10
CA ASP A 104 -20.25 -4.74 -23.71
C ASP A 104 -19.29 -5.59 -22.87
N VAL A 105 -18.61 -4.94 -21.94
CA VAL A 105 -17.80 -5.57 -20.89
C VAL A 105 -18.54 -5.46 -19.55
N LEU A 106 -18.75 -6.61 -18.92
CA LEU A 106 -19.18 -6.64 -17.52
C LEU A 106 -17.97 -6.78 -16.61
N GLY A 107 -17.84 -5.88 -15.66
CA GLY A 107 -16.97 -6.03 -14.50
C GLY A 107 -17.72 -6.69 -13.36
N ILE A 108 -17.10 -7.63 -12.66
CA ILE A 108 -17.71 -8.37 -11.56
C ILE A 108 -16.87 -8.17 -10.31
N ALA A 109 -17.41 -7.47 -9.32
CA ALA A 109 -16.77 -7.13 -8.06
C ALA A 109 -17.32 -8.02 -6.93
N LEU A 110 -16.54 -9.01 -6.52
CA LEU A 110 -16.83 -9.95 -5.45
C LEU A 110 -16.14 -9.52 -4.16
N ASN A 111 -16.90 -9.13 -3.15
CA ASN A 111 -16.38 -8.71 -1.85
C ASN A 111 -16.84 -9.69 -0.78
N LEU A 112 -16.03 -10.73 -0.55
CA LEU A 112 -16.30 -11.76 0.46
C LEU A 112 -16.09 -11.24 1.88
N ASP A 113 -15.35 -10.14 2.06
CA ASP A 113 -15.16 -9.53 3.38
C ASP A 113 -16.48 -8.91 3.87
N ASN A 114 -17.15 -8.14 2.99
CA ASN A 114 -18.43 -7.47 3.28
C ASN A 114 -19.65 -8.24 2.79
N ASP A 115 -19.47 -9.46 2.28
CA ASP A 115 -20.55 -10.32 1.81
C ASP A 115 -21.38 -9.75 0.63
N THR A 116 -20.74 -9.04 -0.30
CA THR A 116 -21.44 -8.41 -1.44
C THR A 116 -20.93 -8.84 -2.81
N LEU A 117 -21.83 -8.84 -3.79
CA LEU A 117 -21.51 -8.96 -5.22
C LEU A 117 -22.09 -7.76 -5.96
N GLU A 118 -21.28 -7.10 -6.78
CA GLU A 118 -21.65 -5.93 -7.58
C GLU A 118 -21.19 -6.14 -9.03
N PHE A 119 -22.00 -5.65 -9.98
CA PHE A 119 -21.67 -5.68 -11.39
C PHE A 119 -21.49 -4.27 -11.93
N TYR A 120 -20.55 -4.13 -12.86
CA TYR A 120 -20.24 -2.91 -13.58
C TYR A 120 -20.53 -3.17 -15.05
N LYS A 121 -21.11 -2.21 -15.76
CA LYS A 121 -21.26 -2.27 -17.22
C LYS A 121 -20.42 -1.17 -17.84
N ASN A 122 -19.44 -1.55 -18.65
CA ASN A 122 -18.53 -0.62 -19.32
C ASN A 122 -17.91 0.39 -18.32
N GLY A 123 -17.43 -0.11 -17.18
CA GLY A 123 -16.82 0.69 -16.11
C GLY A 123 -17.80 1.42 -15.17
N VAL A 124 -19.10 1.43 -15.47
CA VAL A 124 -20.11 2.10 -14.63
C VAL A 124 -20.75 1.10 -13.67
N SER A 125 -20.69 1.39 -12.36
CA SER A 125 -21.36 0.58 -11.32
C SER A 125 -22.87 0.51 -11.56
N MET A 126 -23.45 -0.68 -11.41
CA MET A 126 -24.90 -0.90 -11.36
C MET A 126 -25.43 -1.05 -9.92
N GLY A 127 -24.62 -0.72 -8.91
CA GLY A 127 -24.92 -0.89 -7.49
C GLY A 127 -24.79 -2.35 -7.02
N VAL A 128 -24.91 -2.60 -5.71
CA VAL A 128 -24.79 -3.95 -5.14
C VAL A 128 -25.94 -4.85 -5.59
N SER A 129 -25.61 -6.00 -6.18
CA SER A 129 -26.58 -6.98 -6.67
C SER A 129 -27.01 -7.97 -5.60
N HIS A 130 -26.07 -8.49 -4.81
CA HIS A 130 -26.35 -9.49 -3.77
C HIS A 130 -25.57 -9.19 -2.50
N THR A 131 -26.12 -9.56 -1.35
CA THR A 131 -25.55 -9.30 -0.01
C THR A 131 -25.49 -10.55 0.88
N ASN A 132 -25.54 -11.74 0.28
CA ASN A 132 -25.66 -13.04 0.95
C ASN A 132 -24.76 -14.10 0.26
N ILE A 133 -23.53 -13.71 -0.06
CA ILE A 133 -22.55 -14.52 -0.78
C ILE A 133 -21.99 -15.64 0.12
N LYS A 134 -21.76 -15.36 1.40
CA LYS A 134 -21.17 -16.28 2.39
C LYS A 134 -22.02 -17.54 2.60
N GLU A 135 -23.32 -17.48 2.32
CA GLU A 135 -24.21 -18.65 2.31
C GLU A 135 -23.79 -19.72 1.30
N LEU A 136 -23.05 -19.34 0.25
CA LEU A 136 -22.54 -20.28 -0.76
C LEU A 136 -21.28 -21.04 -0.34
N GLY A 137 -20.58 -20.57 0.71
CA GLY A 137 -19.23 -21.04 1.04
C GLY A 137 -18.20 -20.60 0.00
N GLU A 138 -17.44 -21.55 -0.54
CA GLU A 138 -16.47 -21.27 -1.61
C GLU A 138 -17.19 -20.99 -2.94
N VAL A 139 -16.86 -19.87 -3.58
CA VAL A 139 -17.51 -19.40 -4.81
C VAL A 139 -16.55 -19.27 -5.97
N TYR A 140 -17.07 -19.52 -7.17
CA TYR A 140 -16.34 -19.61 -8.43
C TYR A 140 -16.99 -18.70 -9.47
N PRO A 141 -16.23 -18.00 -10.34
CA PRO A 141 -16.77 -17.30 -11.49
C PRO A 141 -17.50 -18.31 -12.38
N VAL A 142 -18.69 -17.94 -12.83
CA VAL A 142 -19.55 -18.84 -13.60
C VAL A 142 -20.15 -18.13 -14.81
N LEU A 143 -20.26 -18.87 -15.91
CA LEU A 143 -21.12 -18.55 -17.04
C LEU A 143 -22.15 -19.67 -17.21
N ARG A 144 -23.39 -19.32 -17.54
CA ARG A 144 -24.41 -20.28 -17.96
C ARG A 144 -25.14 -19.80 -19.21
N GLY A 145 -25.20 -20.64 -20.23
CA GLY A 145 -26.09 -20.43 -21.38
C GLY A 145 -27.54 -20.79 -21.08
N VAL A 146 -28.47 -20.17 -21.79
CA VAL A 146 -29.91 -20.48 -21.74
C VAL A 146 -30.46 -20.63 -23.15
N ASN A 147 -31.44 -21.53 -23.31
CA ASN A 147 -32.16 -21.81 -24.56
C ASN A 147 -31.31 -22.38 -25.70
N SER A 148 -30.13 -22.94 -25.38
CA SER A 148 -29.28 -23.69 -26.32
C SER A 148 -28.94 -22.95 -27.62
N ALA A 149 -28.74 -21.64 -27.53
CA ALA A 149 -28.24 -20.81 -28.62
C ALA A 149 -26.74 -20.51 -28.44
N THR A 150 -26.07 -20.13 -29.53
CA THR A 150 -24.63 -19.82 -29.50
C THR A 150 -24.34 -18.48 -28.84
N ASN A 151 -23.54 -18.48 -27.79
CA ASN A 151 -23.07 -17.27 -27.10
C ASN A 151 -21.57 -17.39 -26.85
N THR A 152 -20.82 -16.32 -27.11
CA THR A 152 -19.36 -16.31 -26.92
C THR A 152 -18.98 -15.20 -25.95
N VAL A 153 -18.24 -15.56 -24.91
CA VAL A 153 -17.77 -14.64 -23.86
C VAL A 153 -16.28 -14.87 -23.62
N THR A 154 -15.52 -13.78 -23.54
CA THR A 154 -14.11 -13.81 -23.16
C THR A 154 -13.92 -13.22 -21.77
N PHE A 155 -13.26 -13.96 -20.89
CA PHE A 155 -12.94 -13.56 -19.53
C PHE A 155 -11.54 -12.95 -19.46
N ASN A 156 -11.38 -11.94 -18.61
CA ASN A 156 -10.10 -11.48 -18.13
C ASN A 156 -10.11 -11.58 -16.60
N PHE A 157 -9.31 -12.50 -16.04
CA PHE A 157 -9.19 -12.69 -14.59
C PHE A 157 -8.07 -11.85 -13.96
N GLY A 158 -7.34 -11.08 -14.74
CA GLY A 158 -6.22 -10.25 -14.27
C GLY A 158 -4.90 -10.47 -14.99
N ALA A 159 -4.77 -11.47 -15.87
CA ALA A 159 -3.53 -11.79 -16.57
C ALA A 159 -3.22 -10.80 -17.71
N SER A 160 -4.20 -9.98 -18.08
CA SER A 160 -4.07 -8.88 -19.01
C SER A 160 -4.70 -7.62 -18.41
N PRO A 161 -4.32 -6.41 -18.87
CA PRO A 161 -4.97 -5.17 -18.45
C PRO A 161 -6.50 -5.26 -18.58
N PHE A 162 -7.22 -4.77 -17.57
CA PHE A 162 -8.67 -4.60 -17.67
C PHE A 162 -9.00 -3.46 -18.64
N GLU A 163 -10.13 -3.56 -19.33
CA GLU A 163 -10.64 -2.51 -20.23
C GLU A 163 -11.15 -1.31 -19.41
N TYR A 164 -11.66 -1.56 -18.20
CA TYR A 164 -12.11 -0.55 -17.26
C TYR A 164 -11.39 -0.64 -15.91
N THR A 165 -11.28 0.50 -15.23
CA THR A 165 -10.63 0.58 -13.93
C THR A 165 -11.35 -0.29 -12.91
N ILE A 166 -10.58 -1.16 -12.24
CA ILE A 166 -11.06 -2.00 -11.14
C ILE A 166 -11.41 -1.12 -9.93
N PRO A 167 -12.47 -1.46 -9.16
CA PRO A 167 -12.83 -0.68 -7.97
C PRO A 167 -11.72 -0.65 -6.91
N ASN A 168 -11.63 0.46 -6.17
CA ASN A 168 -10.59 0.67 -5.18
C ASN A 168 -10.53 -0.48 -4.14
N LYS A 169 -9.30 -0.93 -3.82
CA LYS A 169 -8.98 -2.02 -2.88
C LYS A 169 -9.45 -3.42 -3.29
N TYR A 170 -9.88 -3.62 -4.54
CA TYR A 170 -10.06 -4.96 -5.10
C TYR A 170 -8.75 -5.45 -5.72
N TYR A 171 -8.53 -6.75 -5.64
CA TYR A 171 -7.52 -7.45 -6.43
C TYR A 171 -8.20 -7.98 -7.70
N SER A 172 -7.46 -8.07 -8.79
CA SER A 172 -7.85 -8.96 -9.88
C SER A 172 -8.04 -10.39 -9.37
N TYR A 173 -8.86 -11.18 -10.04
CA TYR A 173 -9.22 -12.51 -9.57
C TYR A 173 -8.03 -13.47 -9.50
N ASP A 174 -6.94 -13.23 -10.24
CA ASP A 174 -5.68 -13.95 -10.12
C ASP A 174 -4.71 -13.44 -9.04
N GLY A 175 -5.05 -12.35 -8.35
CA GLY A 175 -4.35 -11.88 -7.15
C GLY A 175 -3.46 -10.65 -7.34
N ARG A 176 -3.47 -10.00 -8.51
CA ARG A 176 -2.72 -8.73 -8.72
C ARG A 176 -3.54 -7.52 -8.25
N GLN A 177 -2.91 -6.53 -7.61
CA GLN A 177 -3.55 -5.26 -7.22
C GLN A 177 -3.77 -4.36 -8.44
N ASP A 178 -4.75 -3.45 -8.37
CA ASP A 178 -4.96 -2.45 -9.42
C ASP A 178 -3.65 -1.73 -9.80
N GLY A 179 -3.48 -1.46 -11.08
CA GLY A 179 -2.33 -0.77 -11.65
C GLY A 179 -1.02 -1.56 -11.71
N TRP A 180 -1.02 -2.87 -11.39
CA TRP A 180 0.16 -3.73 -11.55
C TRP A 180 0.74 -3.70 -12.98
N TYR A 181 -0.11 -3.51 -13.99
CA TYR A 181 0.21 -3.45 -15.42
C TYR A 181 0.62 -2.04 -15.90
N TYR A 182 0.54 -1.04 -15.02
CA TYR A 182 1.08 0.30 -15.24
C TYR A 182 2.43 0.48 -14.56
N LYS A 183 3.03 -0.59 -14.05
CA LYS A 183 4.37 -0.48 -13.50
C LYS A 183 5.40 -0.38 -14.62
N PHE A 184 6.60 0.09 -14.31
CA PHE A 184 7.74 0.01 -15.22
C PHE A 184 9.03 -0.17 -14.42
N LEU A 185 10.01 -0.77 -15.08
CA LEU A 185 11.39 -0.82 -14.61
C LEU A 185 12.23 0.09 -15.52
N ILE A 186 13.36 0.54 -14.99
CA ILE A 186 14.30 1.39 -15.71
C ILE A 186 15.45 0.51 -16.19
N SER A 187 15.72 0.50 -17.49
CA SER A 187 16.95 -0.11 -18.03
C SER A 187 17.99 0.98 -18.27
N SER A 188 19.22 0.76 -17.82
CA SER A 188 20.37 1.56 -18.23
C SER A 188 20.95 1.07 -19.57
N GLU A 189 21.86 1.85 -20.16
CA GLU A 189 22.52 1.53 -21.44
C GLU A 189 23.30 0.20 -21.41
N ASP A 190 23.86 -0.14 -20.26
CA ASP A 190 24.54 -1.42 -19.99
C ASP A 190 23.56 -2.57 -19.71
N LYS A 191 22.26 -2.37 -19.97
CA LYS A 191 21.15 -3.33 -19.81
C LYS A 191 20.92 -3.82 -18.38
N ASN A 192 21.45 -3.12 -17.37
CA ASN A 192 21.10 -3.37 -15.99
C ASN A 192 19.67 -2.86 -15.70
N ILE A 193 18.89 -3.67 -14.98
CA ILE A 193 17.51 -3.38 -14.63
C ILE A 193 17.44 -2.73 -13.26
N HIS A 194 16.68 -1.65 -13.15
CA HIS A 194 16.58 -0.83 -11.96
C HIS A 194 15.14 -0.46 -11.62
N SER A 195 14.94 -0.14 -10.35
CA SER A 195 13.78 0.58 -9.83
C SER A 195 14.25 1.68 -8.88
N ILE A 196 13.36 2.63 -8.57
CA ILE A 196 13.59 3.76 -7.69
C ILE A 196 12.52 3.80 -6.60
N LYS A 197 12.90 3.56 -5.35
CA LYS A 197 12.01 3.97 -4.25
C LYS A 197 12.16 5.48 -4.10
N PRO A 198 11.08 6.26 -4.32
CA PRO A 198 11.16 7.70 -4.22
C PRO A 198 11.37 8.08 -2.76
N GLU A 199 11.90 9.29 -2.55
CA GLU A 199 11.93 9.83 -1.20
C GLU A 199 10.52 10.17 -0.71
N ILE A 200 10.33 10.17 0.60
CA ILE A 200 9.07 10.58 1.24
C ILE A 200 9.41 11.55 2.35
N LYS A 201 8.92 12.78 2.26
CA LYS A 201 8.91 13.76 3.35
C LYS A 201 7.49 13.80 3.92
N PHE A 202 7.32 13.32 5.14
CA PHE A 202 6.00 13.30 5.78
C PHE A 202 5.62 14.71 6.23
N GLU A 203 4.46 15.19 5.81
CA GLU A 203 3.92 16.49 6.24
C GLU A 203 3.39 16.46 7.68
N GLU A 204 3.11 15.26 8.21
CA GLU A 204 2.67 15.05 9.58
C GLU A 204 3.85 14.75 10.51
N THR A 205 3.67 15.08 11.79
CA THR A 205 4.69 14.80 12.82
C THR A 205 4.83 13.29 13.02
N ALA A 206 6.07 12.82 13.12
CA ALA A 206 6.40 11.43 13.45
C ALA A 206 6.12 11.10 14.93
N ILE A 207 5.96 12.12 15.78
CA ILE A 207 5.63 11.96 17.20
C ILE A 207 4.12 11.79 17.33
N PRO A 208 3.62 10.73 17.97
CA PRO A 208 2.20 10.56 18.21
C PRO A 208 1.67 11.61 19.18
N ASN A 209 0.37 11.88 19.16
CA ASN A 209 -0.27 12.76 20.14
C ASN A 209 -0.18 12.11 21.55
N MET A 210 0.70 12.64 22.40
CA MET A 210 1.04 12.04 23.68
C MET A 210 -0.05 12.30 24.74
N THR A 211 -0.20 11.36 25.68
CA THR A 211 -1.09 11.48 26.86
C THR A 211 -0.36 11.28 28.19
N SER A 212 0.90 10.83 28.13
CA SER A 212 1.87 10.80 29.23
C SER A 212 3.28 10.79 28.63
N ASP A 213 4.33 10.76 29.45
CA ASP A 213 5.71 10.70 28.95
C ASP A 213 6.05 9.44 28.15
N THR A 214 5.22 8.39 28.18
CA THR A 214 5.48 7.14 27.45
C THR A 214 4.30 6.62 26.63
N SER A 215 3.13 7.25 26.72
CA SER A 215 1.91 6.83 26.01
C SER A 215 1.52 7.83 24.92
N PRO A 216 1.14 7.37 23.71
CA PRO A 216 0.84 5.97 23.35
C PRO A 216 2.07 5.15 22.93
N SER A 217 3.20 5.78 22.63
CA SER A 217 4.46 5.08 22.35
C SER A 217 5.65 6.04 22.51
N GLY A 218 6.86 5.49 22.47
CA GLY A 218 8.11 6.23 22.65
C GLY A 218 8.28 6.77 24.07
N ARG A 219 9.20 7.73 24.24
CA ARG A 219 9.48 8.36 25.53
C ARG A 219 9.81 9.84 25.37
N VAL A 220 9.21 10.68 26.19
CA VAL A 220 9.52 12.12 26.27
C VAL A 220 10.69 12.34 27.22
N LEU A 221 11.56 13.30 26.89
CA LEU A 221 12.75 13.66 27.65
C LEU A 221 12.71 15.15 27.97
N ALA A 222 12.92 15.54 29.22
CA ALA A 222 13.09 16.94 29.60
C ALA A 222 14.18 17.11 30.65
N SER A 223 14.83 18.27 30.67
CA SER A 223 15.84 18.60 31.68
C SER A 223 15.24 18.80 33.07
N SER A 224 14.01 19.31 33.12
CA SER A 224 13.28 19.64 34.34
C SER A 224 11.81 19.92 34.03
N ILE A 225 10.93 19.78 35.02
CA ILE A 225 9.49 20.02 34.89
C ILE A 225 9.05 20.99 36.00
N ASN A 226 8.30 22.03 35.64
CA ASN A 226 7.78 23.06 36.56
C ASN A 226 6.61 22.55 37.39
N SER A 227 5.62 21.96 36.74
CA SER A 227 4.43 21.44 37.38
C SER A 227 3.84 20.30 36.55
N VAL A 228 2.94 19.53 37.17
CA VAL A 228 2.15 18.50 36.48
C VAL A 228 1.24 19.05 35.38
N SER A 229 0.97 20.37 35.39
CA SER A 229 0.18 21.06 34.37
C SER A 229 1.02 21.66 33.24
N THR A 230 2.35 21.52 33.34
CA THR A 230 3.32 21.90 32.31
C THR A 230 4.36 20.79 32.09
N ASP A 231 3.89 19.56 32.16
CA ASP A 231 4.68 18.35 32.06
C ASP A 231 5.29 18.19 30.66
N ALA A 232 6.35 17.40 30.52
CA ALA A 232 7.13 17.31 29.30
C ALA A 232 6.30 16.80 28.11
N TRP A 233 5.50 15.75 28.32
CA TRP A 233 4.63 15.20 27.28
C TRP A 233 3.59 16.19 26.74
N GLN A 234 3.26 17.24 27.49
CA GLN A 234 2.23 18.20 27.09
C GLN A 234 2.66 19.06 25.90
N ALA A 235 3.96 19.22 25.65
CA ALA A 235 4.45 19.84 24.41
C ALA A 235 4.26 18.94 23.17
N PHE A 236 3.79 17.70 23.35
CA PHE A 236 3.48 16.74 22.29
C PHE A 236 2.01 16.30 22.31
N SER A 237 1.19 16.94 23.14
CA SER A 237 -0.26 16.82 23.14
C SER A 237 -0.82 18.10 22.55
N ALA A 238 -1.73 18.01 21.58
CA ALA A 238 -2.16 19.14 20.74
C ALA A 238 -2.65 20.42 21.47
N THR A 239 -2.80 20.39 22.80
CA THR A 239 -3.40 21.43 23.63
C THR A 239 -2.53 21.87 24.82
N GLY A 240 -1.35 21.25 25.03
CA GLY A 240 -0.54 21.44 26.22
C GLY A 240 0.65 22.40 26.07
N GLN A 241 1.52 22.43 27.08
CA GLN A 241 2.85 23.05 27.01
C GLN A 241 3.78 22.40 28.03
N TRP A 242 5.06 22.30 27.72
CA TRP A 242 6.11 22.01 28.69
C TRP A 242 6.71 23.32 29.23
N MET A 243 7.10 23.33 30.51
CA MET A 243 7.87 24.42 31.11
C MET A 243 9.00 23.90 32.02
N SER A 244 10.18 24.51 31.92
CA SER A 244 11.32 24.21 32.80
C SER A 244 11.15 24.82 34.20
N SER A 245 11.85 24.27 35.20
CA SER A 245 11.70 24.64 36.63
C SER A 245 12.94 25.19 37.30
N VAL A 246 14.08 25.16 36.61
CA VAL A 246 15.40 25.49 37.17
C VAL A 246 15.89 26.81 36.57
N ALA A 247 16.45 27.69 37.40
CA ALA A 247 17.06 28.91 36.92
C ALA A 247 18.36 28.65 36.13
N GLY A 248 18.53 29.34 35.00
CA GLY A 248 19.72 29.23 34.14
C GLY A 248 19.54 28.28 32.96
N TYR A 249 20.49 28.35 32.02
CA TYR A 249 20.54 27.53 30.80
C TYR A 249 21.77 26.59 30.86
N PRO A 250 21.75 25.43 30.18
CA PRO A 250 20.77 24.99 29.20
C PRO A 250 19.56 24.24 29.75
N HIS A 251 18.50 24.20 28.95
CA HIS A 251 17.35 23.31 29.15
C HIS A 251 17.16 22.45 27.91
N TYR A 252 16.60 21.25 28.07
CA TYR A 252 16.25 20.43 26.91
C TYR A 252 14.85 19.86 27.01
N LEU A 253 14.25 19.69 25.84
CA LEU A 253 13.04 18.92 25.61
C LEU A 253 13.25 18.06 24.37
N GLY A 254 12.88 16.79 24.44
CA GLY A 254 13.11 15.85 23.37
C GLY A 254 12.17 14.66 23.40
N TYR A 255 12.35 13.81 22.40
CA TYR A 255 11.56 12.61 22.20
C TYR A 255 12.46 11.47 21.74
N GLU A 256 12.21 10.29 22.28
CA GLU A 256 12.84 9.05 21.91
C GLU A 256 11.81 8.15 21.23
N PHE A 257 12.08 7.85 19.97
CA PHE A 257 11.30 6.94 19.17
C PHE A 257 11.58 5.48 19.57
N THR A 258 10.62 4.60 19.29
CA THR A 258 10.81 3.15 19.47
C THR A 258 11.84 2.61 18.48
N GLU A 259 11.92 3.19 17.29
CA GLU A 259 12.85 2.85 16.22
C GLU A 259 13.63 4.08 15.76
N LYS A 260 14.82 3.87 15.17
CA LYS A 260 15.60 4.99 14.60
C LYS A 260 14.84 5.60 13.44
N LYS A 261 14.71 6.93 13.44
CA LYS A 261 14.09 7.71 12.36
C LYS A 261 15.07 8.71 11.80
N ARG A 262 14.89 9.11 10.55
CA ARG A 262 15.54 10.29 9.99
C ARG A 262 14.57 11.44 10.01
N ILE A 263 14.94 12.52 10.67
CA ILE A 263 14.14 13.75 10.73
C ILE A 263 14.73 14.75 9.74
N TYR A 264 13.90 15.39 8.92
CA TYR A 264 14.34 16.45 7.97
C TYR A 264 13.97 17.86 8.43
N GLY A 265 13.14 17.94 9.46
CA GLY A 265 12.77 19.22 10.04
C GLY A 265 12.02 19.05 11.33
N TYR A 266 11.94 20.14 12.05
CA TYR A 266 11.14 20.24 13.27
C TYR A 266 10.37 21.54 13.26
N SER A 267 9.30 21.59 14.04
CA SER A 267 8.52 22.80 14.20
C SER A 267 8.19 23.02 15.66
N MET A 268 8.20 24.29 16.07
CA MET A 268 8.02 24.66 17.45
C MET A 268 7.02 25.80 17.60
N LYS A 269 6.20 25.71 18.64
CA LYS A 269 5.33 26.77 19.12
C LYS A 269 5.72 27.10 20.55
N PHE A 270 5.72 28.39 20.89
CA PHE A 270 6.20 28.88 22.18
C PHE A 270 5.20 29.83 22.84
N ASN A 271 5.33 30.01 24.15
CA ASN A 271 4.72 31.13 24.85
C ASN A 271 5.54 32.40 24.63
N SER A 272 4.90 33.54 24.40
CA SER A 272 5.57 34.82 24.17
C SER A 272 6.49 35.30 25.31
N THR A 273 6.27 34.84 26.54
CA THR A 273 6.94 35.36 27.74
C THR A 273 8.26 34.62 28.04
N SER A 274 8.23 33.29 27.95
CA SER A 274 9.35 32.41 28.30
C SER A 274 9.70 31.52 27.12
N ARG A 275 10.10 32.11 25.99
CA ARG A 275 10.44 31.38 24.76
C ARG A 275 11.94 31.11 24.63
N PRO A 276 12.34 30.05 23.91
CA PRO A 276 13.71 29.89 23.43
C PRO A 276 14.11 31.03 22.48
N VAL A 277 15.37 31.44 22.58
CA VAL A 277 16.00 32.44 21.68
C VAL A 277 17.16 31.81 20.92
N ASP A 278 17.96 30.99 21.61
CA ASP A 278 19.03 30.20 21.04
C ASP A 278 18.89 28.73 21.39
N TRP A 279 19.05 27.85 20.41
CA TRP A 279 19.05 26.41 20.65
C TRP A 279 19.80 25.64 19.56
N THR A 280 20.16 24.41 19.89
CA THR A 280 20.57 23.37 18.94
C THR A 280 19.47 22.32 18.83
N PHE A 281 19.23 21.80 17.63
CA PHE A 281 18.48 20.57 17.45
C PHE A 281 19.49 19.43 17.31
N GLU A 282 19.34 18.38 18.12
CA GLU A 282 20.36 17.37 18.32
C GLU A 282 19.77 15.96 18.20
N GLY A 283 20.52 15.05 17.59
CA GLY A 283 20.19 13.63 17.48
C GLY A 283 21.16 12.76 18.26
N SER A 284 20.68 11.65 18.83
CA SER A 284 21.49 10.66 19.53
C SER A 284 20.99 9.21 19.30
N THR A 285 21.93 8.27 19.32
CA THR A 285 21.67 6.84 19.27
C THR A 285 21.73 6.17 20.65
N ASP A 286 22.34 6.81 21.64
CA ASP A 286 22.64 6.24 22.96
C ASP A 286 22.11 7.09 24.14
N GLY A 287 21.62 8.31 23.88
CA GLY A 287 21.10 9.24 24.89
C GLY A 287 22.16 9.99 25.68
N THR A 288 23.44 9.81 25.35
CA THR A 288 24.59 10.45 26.03
C THR A 288 25.40 11.31 25.07
N ASN A 289 25.67 10.81 23.86
CA ASN A 289 26.41 11.51 22.81
C ASN A 289 25.42 12.09 21.81
N TYR A 290 25.47 13.41 21.64
CA TYR A 290 24.54 14.15 20.79
C TYR A 290 25.28 14.78 19.61
N THR A 291 24.75 14.55 18.41
CA THR A 291 25.17 15.21 17.17
C THR A 291 24.30 16.43 16.94
N VAL A 292 24.90 17.60 16.76
CA VAL A 292 24.18 18.84 16.42
C VAL A 292 23.75 18.78 14.95
N LEU A 293 22.44 18.87 14.71
CA LEU A 293 21.82 18.79 13.38
C LEU A 293 21.37 20.17 12.87
N ASP A 294 21.10 21.09 13.79
CA ASP A 294 20.76 22.49 13.49
C ASP A 294 21.19 23.40 14.64
N THR A 295 21.46 24.66 14.33
CA THR A 295 21.78 25.71 15.29
C THR A 295 20.99 26.97 14.96
N ARG A 296 20.17 27.42 15.92
CA ARG A 296 19.40 28.66 15.83
C ARG A 296 19.89 29.65 16.87
N LYS A 297 20.06 30.89 16.43
CA LYS A 297 20.53 32.01 17.25
C LYS A 297 19.65 33.23 17.03
N ASN A 298 19.52 34.07 18.06
CA ASN A 298 18.86 35.37 18.02
C ASN A 298 17.44 35.31 17.43
N GLN A 299 16.66 34.29 17.79
CA GLN A 299 15.31 34.13 17.24
C GLN A 299 14.35 35.15 17.85
N THR A 300 13.61 35.87 17.00
CA THR A 300 12.79 37.04 17.38
C THR A 300 11.30 36.88 17.10
N THR A 301 10.84 35.84 16.41
CA THR A 301 9.44 35.64 15.97
C THR A 301 8.47 35.30 17.10
N ASN A 302 7.32 35.99 17.13
CA ASN A 302 6.32 35.88 18.19
C ASN A 302 5.17 34.95 17.75
N ASN A 303 5.00 33.82 18.45
CA ASN A 303 3.80 32.95 18.46
C ASN A 303 3.42 32.18 17.17
N SER A 304 4.21 32.18 16.10
CA SER A 304 4.00 31.31 14.93
C SER A 304 4.62 29.91 15.12
N THR A 305 3.98 28.91 14.52
CA THR A 305 4.52 27.55 14.40
C THR A 305 5.57 27.57 13.29
N ASP A 306 6.78 28.00 13.61
CA ASP A 306 7.86 28.10 12.61
C ASP A 306 8.37 26.70 12.26
N PHE A 307 8.61 26.44 10.97
CA PHE A 307 9.20 25.20 10.48
C PHE A 307 10.69 25.42 10.22
N PHE A 308 11.52 24.56 10.79
CA PHE A 308 12.97 24.61 10.65
C PHE A 308 13.46 23.37 9.90
N TYR A 309 14.01 23.57 8.71
CA TYR A 309 14.66 22.52 7.94
C TYR A 309 16.03 22.19 8.52
N ILE A 310 16.37 20.91 8.54
CA ILE A 310 17.72 20.41 8.84
C ILE A 310 18.30 19.76 7.58
N ASN A 311 19.60 19.43 7.60
CA ASN A 311 20.24 18.78 6.46
C ASN A 311 19.65 17.36 6.27
N ASP A 312 19.24 17.03 5.04
CA ASP A 312 18.67 15.72 4.69
C ASP A 312 19.71 14.57 4.74
N ASP A 313 21.02 14.90 4.77
CA ASP A 313 22.14 13.96 4.81
C ASP A 313 22.61 13.63 6.24
N VAL A 314 21.66 13.44 7.15
CA VAL A 314 21.93 13.07 8.54
C VAL A 314 21.65 11.58 8.78
N GLU A 315 22.38 11.01 9.74
CA GLU A 315 22.13 9.63 10.20
C GLU A 315 20.74 9.49 10.85
N ASN A 316 20.29 8.24 10.98
CA ASN A 316 19.04 7.94 11.66
C ASN A 316 19.30 7.88 13.17
N PHE A 317 18.67 8.77 13.92
CA PHE A 317 18.74 8.78 15.38
C PHE A 317 17.48 8.20 16.00
N ARG A 318 17.63 7.65 17.21
CA ARG A 318 16.50 7.20 18.01
C ARG A 318 15.97 8.31 18.91
N ILE A 319 16.87 9.18 19.35
CA ILE A 319 16.59 10.26 20.30
C ILE A 319 16.83 11.59 19.60
N TYR A 320 15.88 12.51 19.72
CA TYR A 320 16.03 13.87 19.25
C TYR A 320 15.67 14.84 20.36
N ARG A 321 16.41 15.95 20.48
CA ARG A 321 16.09 17.01 21.45
C ARG A 321 16.38 18.39 20.90
N ILE A 322 15.65 19.36 21.43
CA ILE A 322 16.00 20.76 21.37
C ILE A 322 16.76 21.08 22.65
N ASN A 323 18.01 21.51 22.50
CA ASN A 323 18.88 21.94 23.59
C ASN A 323 18.98 23.47 23.58
N ILE A 324 18.25 24.09 24.50
CA ILE A 324 18.02 25.53 24.60
C ILE A 324 19.15 26.15 25.40
N THR A 325 19.89 27.07 24.78
CA THR A 325 21.06 27.73 25.38
C THR A 325 20.77 29.16 25.83
N SER A 326 19.67 29.75 25.37
CA SER A 326 19.16 31.02 25.89
C SER A 326 17.67 31.19 25.58
N GLY A 327 16.99 32.06 26.33
CA GLY A 327 15.59 32.40 26.16
C GLY A 327 15.27 33.79 26.71
N THR A 328 14.03 34.25 26.53
CA THR A 328 13.61 35.61 26.92
C THR A 328 13.49 35.82 28.42
N HIS A 329 13.31 34.74 29.18
CA HIS A 329 13.24 34.78 30.63
C HIS A 329 14.55 34.24 31.23
N SER A 330 15.00 34.81 32.35
CA SER A 330 16.30 34.49 32.96
C SER A 330 16.33 33.12 33.65
N SER A 331 15.17 32.54 33.95
CA SER A 331 15.08 31.32 34.75
C SER A 331 14.17 30.22 34.21
N GLN A 332 13.46 30.44 33.11
CA GLN A 332 12.48 29.46 32.62
C GLN A 332 12.33 29.55 31.11
N VAL A 333 11.98 28.41 30.50
CA VAL A 333 11.58 28.34 29.10
C VAL A 333 10.37 27.43 28.95
N SER A 334 9.59 27.66 27.91
CA SER A 334 8.38 26.90 27.62
C SER A 334 8.25 26.61 26.13
N ILE A 335 7.73 25.43 25.83
CA ILE A 335 7.40 24.97 24.48
C ILE A 335 5.96 24.49 24.52
N GLN A 336 5.09 25.13 23.75
CA GLN A 336 3.68 24.75 23.61
C GLN A 336 3.52 23.55 22.70
N LEU A 337 4.32 23.47 21.63
CA LEU A 337 4.24 22.35 20.70
C LEU A 337 5.61 22.10 20.10
N LEU A 338 6.04 20.83 20.07
CA LEU A 338 7.21 20.39 19.33
C LEU A 338 6.80 19.25 18.39
N LYS A 339 7.02 19.47 17.10
CA LYS A 339 6.80 18.48 16.03
C LYS A 339 8.12 18.12 15.38
N MET A 340 8.25 16.87 14.93
CA MET A 340 9.41 16.38 14.19
C MET A 340 8.91 15.61 12.97
N PHE A 341 9.47 15.89 11.80
CA PHE A 341 8.96 15.39 10.52
C PHE A 341 9.93 14.40 9.92
N GLU A 342 9.42 13.20 9.61
CA GLU A 342 10.23 12.08 9.14
C GLU A 342 10.53 12.18 7.65
N TYR A 343 11.71 11.71 7.28
CA TYR A 343 12.18 11.62 5.91
C TYR A 343 12.64 10.20 5.60
N ILE A 344 12.02 9.58 4.60
CA ILE A 344 12.51 8.33 4.02
C ILE A 344 13.31 8.70 2.77
N PRO A 345 14.63 8.46 2.75
CA PRO A 345 15.46 8.80 1.61
C PRO A 345 15.18 7.89 0.41
N SER A 346 15.50 8.38 -0.79
CA SER A 346 15.36 7.62 -2.03
C SER A 346 16.36 6.46 -2.12
N GLU A 347 15.93 5.36 -2.75
CA GLU A 347 16.75 4.17 -2.96
C GLU A 347 16.78 3.74 -4.42
N LEU A 348 17.98 3.46 -4.95
CA LEU A 348 18.15 2.84 -6.25
C LEU A 348 18.20 1.33 -6.03
N VAL A 349 17.25 0.61 -6.60
CA VAL A 349 17.20 -0.85 -6.52
C VAL A 349 17.72 -1.41 -7.83
N LYS A 350 18.81 -2.18 -7.79
CA LYS A 350 19.31 -2.95 -8.93
C LYS A 350 18.75 -4.37 -8.87
N LEU A 351 18.22 -4.85 -9.99
CA LEU A 351 17.56 -6.14 -10.14
C LEU A 351 18.35 -7.02 -11.12
N GLU A 352 18.31 -8.34 -10.92
CA GLU A 352 18.98 -9.30 -11.82
C GLU A 352 18.31 -9.39 -13.19
N SER A 353 16.99 -9.16 -13.26
CA SER A 353 16.22 -9.30 -14.49
C SER A 353 14.93 -8.47 -14.46
N ALA A 354 14.31 -8.29 -15.63
CA ALA A 354 12.97 -7.73 -15.77
C ALA A 354 11.89 -8.84 -15.68
N SER A 355 12.04 -9.78 -14.74
CA SER A 355 11.05 -10.83 -14.49
C SER A 355 9.69 -10.25 -14.09
N GLU A 356 8.61 -11.00 -14.31
CA GLU A 356 7.27 -10.60 -13.88
C GLU A 356 7.24 -10.33 -12.36
N ASN A 357 7.89 -11.19 -11.57
CA ASN A 357 8.03 -11.02 -10.12
C ASN A 357 8.69 -9.70 -9.75
N ASN A 358 9.79 -9.34 -10.42
CA ASN A 358 10.48 -8.07 -10.19
C ASN A 358 9.62 -6.86 -10.57
N PHE A 359 8.87 -6.96 -11.66
CA PHE A 359 7.95 -5.92 -12.08
C PHE A 359 6.81 -5.70 -11.06
N ILE A 360 6.28 -6.79 -10.50
CA ILE A 360 5.23 -6.72 -9.49
C ILE A 360 5.76 -6.14 -8.17
N SER A 361 6.89 -6.67 -7.70
CA SER A 361 7.47 -6.35 -6.40
C SER A 361 8.17 -4.98 -6.37
N TYR A 362 8.84 -4.61 -7.46
CA TYR A 362 9.70 -3.43 -7.50
C TYR A 362 9.32 -2.44 -8.60
N GLY A 363 8.38 -2.73 -9.50
CA GLY A 363 8.02 -1.80 -10.58
C GLY A 363 7.45 -0.47 -10.07
N LEU A 364 7.83 0.61 -10.75
CA LEU A 364 7.40 1.98 -10.50
C LEU A 364 6.06 2.24 -11.17
N ASN A 365 5.13 2.94 -10.51
CA ASN A 365 3.86 3.27 -11.14
C ASN A 365 4.07 4.27 -12.30
N LYS A 366 3.29 4.16 -13.37
CA LYS A 366 3.39 5.02 -14.58
C LYS A 366 3.32 6.52 -14.29
N ASP A 367 2.56 6.91 -13.27
CA ASP A 367 2.36 8.28 -12.80
C ASP A 367 3.42 8.73 -11.79
N GLN A 368 4.31 7.84 -11.37
CA GLN A 368 5.38 8.15 -10.43
C GLN A 368 6.38 9.12 -11.07
N THR A 369 6.48 10.32 -10.50
CA THR A 369 7.48 11.30 -10.92
C THR A 369 8.85 10.88 -10.43
N ILE A 370 9.82 10.79 -11.35
CA ILE A 370 11.21 10.50 -11.03
C ILE A 370 12.01 11.81 -11.15
N ASN A 371 12.52 12.31 -10.02
CA ASN A 371 13.43 13.44 -10.04
C ASN A 371 14.87 12.97 -10.31
N MET A 372 15.29 13.06 -11.57
CA MET A 372 16.64 12.64 -12.02
C MET A 372 17.78 13.53 -11.48
N SER A 373 17.46 14.69 -10.90
CA SER A 373 18.44 15.60 -10.30
C SER A 373 18.69 15.34 -8.81
N GLN A 374 17.86 14.47 -8.21
CA GLN A 374 17.92 14.21 -6.78
C GLN A 374 19.06 13.24 -6.43
N LYS A 375 19.70 13.48 -5.28
CA LYS A 375 20.69 12.56 -4.71
C LYS A 375 19.99 11.25 -4.33
N MET A 376 20.57 10.12 -4.74
CA MET A 376 20.17 8.79 -4.29
C MET A 376 21.02 8.41 -3.07
N PHE A 377 20.38 8.12 -1.95
CA PHE A 377 21.10 7.85 -0.70
C PHE A 377 21.56 6.40 -0.61
N ASN A 378 20.71 5.47 -1.05
CA ASN A 378 20.96 4.04 -0.94
C ASN A 378 21.00 3.39 -2.32
N ARG A 379 21.84 2.36 -2.45
CA ARG A 379 21.78 1.42 -3.57
C ARG A 379 21.61 0.01 -3.03
N ASN A 380 20.49 -0.60 -3.36
CA ASN A 380 20.13 -1.96 -2.97
C ASN A 380 20.27 -2.91 -4.15
N TYR A 381 20.78 -4.11 -3.92
CA TYR A 381 20.93 -5.15 -4.94
C TYR A 381 20.03 -6.32 -4.55
N ILE A 382 19.07 -6.67 -5.41
CA ILE A 382 18.19 -7.82 -5.21
C ILE A 382 18.73 -8.99 -6.01
N VAL A 383 18.95 -10.11 -5.34
CA VAL A 383 19.41 -11.38 -5.90
C VAL A 383 18.28 -12.38 -5.76
N GLU A 384 17.79 -12.94 -6.87
CA GLU A 384 16.64 -13.85 -6.86
C GLU A 384 17.09 -15.32 -6.72
N ASN A 385 18.35 -15.61 -7.03
CA ASN A 385 18.91 -16.95 -6.94
C ASN A 385 19.73 -17.13 -5.65
N GLY A 386 19.19 -17.91 -4.73
CA GLY A 386 19.94 -18.39 -3.56
C GLY A 386 20.61 -19.72 -3.87
N ASP A 387 21.94 -19.75 -3.92
CA ASP A 387 22.67 -21.02 -3.92
C ASP A 387 22.57 -21.65 -2.52
N SER A 388 22.22 -22.94 -2.47
CA SER A 388 22.35 -23.72 -1.23
C SER A 388 23.83 -23.82 -0.85
N LEU A 389 24.25 -23.09 0.19
CA LEU A 389 25.60 -23.19 0.71
C LEU A 389 25.76 -24.52 1.46
N SER A 390 26.61 -25.41 0.94
CA SER A 390 27.21 -26.46 1.75
C SER A 390 28.08 -25.82 2.84
N SER A 391 28.31 -26.52 3.96
CA SER A 391 29.12 -25.98 5.06
C SER A 391 30.50 -25.54 4.57
N GLY A 392 30.87 -24.28 4.86
CA GLY A 392 32.24 -23.79 4.68
C GLY A 392 32.56 -22.97 3.41
N LYS A 393 31.57 -22.47 2.64
CA LYS A 393 31.85 -21.53 1.53
C LYS A 393 31.67 -20.05 1.92
N VAL A 394 32.49 -19.19 1.32
CA VAL A 394 32.60 -17.75 1.57
C VAL A 394 31.86 -16.96 0.48
N PHE A 395 31.02 -16.00 0.86
CA PHE A 395 30.44 -15.02 -0.07
C PHE A 395 31.52 -13.99 -0.47
N LYS A 396 31.75 -13.82 -1.77
CA LYS A 396 32.70 -12.82 -2.30
C LYS A 396 31.98 -11.93 -3.30
N GLN A 397 31.87 -10.65 -3.00
CA GLN A 397 31.43 -9.64 -3.94
C GLN A 397 32.58 -8.67 -4.20
N ALA A 398 33.03 -8.60 -5.46
CA ALA A 398 34.04 -7.63 -5.87
C ALA A 398 33.40 -6.24 -5.90
N ILE A 399 33.98 -5.30 -5.16
CA ILE A 399 33.57 -3.90 -5.15
C ILE A 399 34.72 -3.09 -5.75
N ASP A 400 34.44 -2.29 -6.75
CA ASP A 400 35.41 -1.33 -7.30
C ASP A 400 35.58 -0.17 -6.33
N THR A 401 36.60 -0.26 -5.48
CA THR A 401 36.90 0.72 -4.43
C THR A 401 37.44 2.05 -4.98
N VAL A 402 37.79 2.10 -6.28
CA VAL A 402 38.25 3.34 -6.93
C VAL A 402 37.07 4.26 -7.25
N LYS A 403 35.90 3.67 -7.57
CA LYS A 403 34.68 4.42 -7.87
C LYS A 403 33.78 4.64 -6.66
N THR A 404 33.81 3.72 -5.70
CA THR A 404 32.94 3.79 -4.50
C THR A 404 33.74 3.44 -3.25
N PRO A 405 34.15 4.44 -2.44
CA PRO A 405 34.82 4.19 -1.17
C PRO A 405 33.88 3.44 -0.21
N ILE A 406 34.31 2.29 0.29
CA ILE A 406 33.57 1.54 1.30
C ILE A 406 33.82 2.22 2.65
N ARG A 407 32.76 2.74 3.27
CA ARG A 407 32.86 3.41 4.59
C ARG A 407 32.59 2.48 5.77
N ASN A 408 31.69 1.50 5.61
CA ASN A 408 31.36 0.50 6.62
C ASN A 408 30.79 -0.76 5.96
N VAL A 409 30.90 -1.92 6.63
CA VAL A 409 30.30 -3.20 6.24
C VAL A 409 29.63 -3.82 7.48
N THR A 410 28.33 -4.08 7.39
CA THR A 410 27.56 -4.75 8.44
C THR A 410 26.91 -6.01 7.85
N ILE A 411 26.95 -7.11 8.59
CA ILE A 411 26.25 -8.35 8.23
C ILE A 411 25.09 -8.51 9.20
N GLU A 412 23.87 -8.48 8.69
CA GLU A 412 22.65 -8.71 9.46
C GLU A 412 22.06 -10.07 9.06
N THR A 413 21.91 -10.98 10.03
CA THR A 413 21.25 -12.26 9.82
C THR A 413 19.82 -12.17 10.33
N ASN A 414 18.83 -12.20 9.45
CA ASN A 414 17.45 -12.43 9.85
C ASN A 414 17.34 -13.90 10.32
N ARG A 415 17.07 -14.10 11.61
CA ARG A 415 16.73 -15.41 12.17
C ARG A 415 15.26 -15.71 12.00
#